data_AF-A0A380JQ11-F1
#
_entry.id   AF-A0A380JQ11-F1
#
_cell.length_a   1.000
_cell.length_b   1.000
_cell.length_c   1.000
_cell.angle_alpha   90.00
_cell.angle_beta   90.00
_cell.angle_gamma   90.00
#
_symmetry.space_group_name_H-M   'P 1'
#
loop_
_entity.id
_entity.type
_entity.pdbx_description
1 polymer ?
#
loop_
_entity_poly.entity_id
_entity_poly.type
_entity_poly.pdbx_seq_one_letter_code
_entity_poly.pdbx_strand_id
1 'polypeptide(L)' 'MINNVVLIGRLTKDIELRYTPSQVACAQFTLAVNRKFKSQDGQKEADFINCVMWRQAAENLTNWTKRAI' A
#
# COMPACT_ATOMS: atom_id res chain seq x y z
N MET A 1 22.57 -11.21 -4.56
CA MET A 1 21.82 -10.19 -5.32
C MET A 1 20.92 -9.43 -4.36
N ILE A 2 20.75 -8.12 -4.55
CA ILE A 2 19.96 -7.25 -3.64
C ILE A 2 18.66 -6.85 -4.35
N ASN A 3 17.54 -6.96 -3.63
CA ASN A 3 16.24 -6.44 -4.06
C ASN A 3 15.60 -5.71 -2.88
N ASN A 4 15.51 -4.38 -2.98
CA ASN A 4 14.97 -3.51 -1.93
C ASN A 4 14.12 -2.42 -2.58
N VAL A 5 12.93 -2.15 -2.00
CA VAL A 5 11.98 -1.15 -2.49
C VAL A 5 11.51 -0.31 -1.30
N VAL A 6 11.61 1.02 -1.43
CA VAL A 6 11.14 1.99 -0.43
C VAL A 6 10.13 2.93 -1.08
N LEU A 7 8.91 2.98 -0.54
CA LEU A 7 7.80 3.77 -1.08
C LEU A 7 7.20 4.67 -0.01
N ILE A 8 6.76 5.86 -0.41
CA ILE A 8 5.99 6.79 0.41
C ILE A 8 4.78 7.22 -0.42
N GLY A 9 3.57 6.98 0.09
CA GLY A 9 2.34 7.23 -0.64
C GLY A 9 1.12 7.23 0.27
N ARG A 10 -0.07 7.16 -0.34
CA ARG A 10 -1.37 7.15 0.34
C ARG A 10 -2.17 5.90 -0.01
N LEU A 11 -2.97 5.41 0.94
CA LEU A 11 -3.89 4.31 0.69
C LEU A 11 -5.06 4.76 -0.18
N THR A 12 -5.37 3.98 -1.20
CA THR A 12 -6.50 4.24 -2.11
C THR A 12 -7.84 3.79 -1.56
N LYS A 13 -7.84 2.87 -0.59
CA LYS A 13 -9.02 2.31 0.04
C LYS A 13 -8.72 1.83 1.46
N ASP A 14 -9.77 1.58 2.22
CA ASP A 14 -9.65 0.93 3.53
C ASP A 14 -9.09 -0.49 3.36
N ILE A 15 -8.33 -0.93 4.36
CA ILE A 15 -7.60 -2.20 4.30
C ILE A 15 -8.46 -3.28 4.95
N GLU A 16 -8.74 -4.33 4.18
CA GLU A 16 -9.37 -5.53 4.72
C GLU A 16 -8.30 -6.49 5.25
N LEU A 17 -8.34 -6.77 6.55
CA LEU A 17 -7.52 -7.82 7.15
C LEU A 17 -8.17 -9.18 6.87
N ARG A 18 -7.39 -10.11 6.31
CA ARG A 18 -7.81 -11.48 6.04
C ARG A 18 -6.88 -12.45 6.76
N TYR A 19 -7.40 -13.64 7.08
CA TYR A 19 -6.60 -14.72 7.66
C TYR A 19 -6.55 -15.88 6.69
N THR A 20 -5.36 -16.47 6.52
CA THR A 20 -5.19 -17.71 5.76
C THR A 20 -5.83 -18.89 6.50
N PRO A 21 -6.03 -20.06 5.86
CA PRO A 21 -6.44 -21.28 6.56
C PRO A 21 -5.55 -21.65 7.76
N SER A 22 -4.24 -21.35 7.68
CA SER A 22 -3.27 -21.54 8.77
C SER A 22 -3.28 -20.41 9.82
N GLN A 23 -4.35 -19.60 9.89
CA GLN A 23 -4.52 -18.49 10.84
C GLN A 23 -3.43 -17.39 10.78
N VAL A 24 -2.83 -17.15 9.61
CA VAL A 24 -1.88 -16.07 9.40
C VAL A 24 -2.59 -14.83 8.86
N ALA A 25 -2.44 -13.70 9.56
CA ALA A 25 -2.95 -12.40 9.11
C ALA A 25 -2.27 -11.94 7.82
N CYS A 26 -3.06 -11.43 6.88
CA CYS A 26 -2.66 -10.93 5.57
C CYS A 26 -3.51 -9.70 5.21
N ALA A 27 -2.85 -8.61 4.83
CA ALA A 27 -3.48 -7.38 4.37
C ALA A 27 -2.98 -7.05 2.97
N GLN A 28 -3.91 -6.89 2.03
CA GLN A 28 -3.61 -6.46 0.66
C GLN A 28 -4.09 -5.03 0.48
N PHE A 29 -3.22 -4.17 -0.03
CA PHE A 29 -3.52 -2.75 -0.20
C PHE A 29 -2.83 -2.17 -1.42
N THR A 30 -3.38 -1.08 -1.94
CA THR A 30 -2.81 -0.35 -3.06
C THR A 30 -2.33 1.02 -2.57
N LEU A 31 -1.06 1.30 -2.82
CA LEU A 31 -0.41 2.55 -2.46
C LEU A 31 -0.36 3.46 -3.70
N ALA A 32 -1.01 4.62 -3.62
CA ALA A 32 -0.85 5.70 -4.59
C ALA A 32 0.41 6.50 -4.28
N VAL A 33 1.37 6.49 -5.19
CA VAL A 33 2.67 7.18 -5.08
C VAL A 33 2.74 8.24 -6.17
N ASN A 34 2.72 9.51 -5.77
CA ASN A 34 2.80 10.62 -6.71
C ASN A 34 4.19 10.69 -7.35
N ARG A 35 4.24 10.87 -8.66
CA ARG A 35 5.50 11.13 -9.38
C ARG A 35 6.02 12.52 -9.04
N LYS A 36 7.35 12.65 -8.93
CA LYS A 36 8.00 13.93 -8.62
C LYS A 36 7.91 14.94 -9.77
N PHE A 37 7.84 14.46 -11.01
CA PHE A 37 7.76 15.27 -12.21
C PHE A 37 6.33 15.33 -12.74
N LYS A 38 6.01 16.39 -13.48
CA LYS A 38 4.73 16.54 -14.19
C LYS A 38 4.79 15.81 -15.52
N SER A 39 3.65 15.27 -15.95
CA SER A 39 3.50 14.74 -17.30
C SER A 39 3.63 15.85 -18.36
N GLN A 40 3.77 15.48 -19.63
CA GLN A 40 3.90 16.44 -20.73
C GLN A 40 2.71 17.41 -20.81
N ASP A 41 1.53 16.95 -20.34
CA ASP A 41 0.29 17.72 -20.25
C ASP A 41 0.17 18.55 -18.95
N GLY A 42 1.23 18.60 -18.13
CA GLY A 42 1.28 19.39 -16.90
C GLY A 42 0.54 18.79 -15.69
N GLN A 43 -0.08 17.62 -15.84
CA GLN A 43 -0.79 16.92 -14.75
C GLN A 43 0.17 16.16 -13.82
N LYS A 44 -0.21 16.06 -12.54
CA LYS A 44 0.48 15.21 -11.56
C LYS A 44 -0.08 13.79 -11.66
N GLU A 45 0.75 12.86 -12.10
CA GLU A 45 0.40 11.45 -12.16
C GLU A 45 0.79 10.71 -10.87
N ALA A 46 0.06 9.64 -10.57
CA ALA A 46 0.36 8.73 -9.48
C ALA A 46 0.50 7.30 -10.00
N ASP A 47 1.48 6.58 -9.48
CA ASP A 47 1.63 5.15 -9.66
C ASP A 47 0.85 4.42 -8.59
N PHE A 48 0.20 3.32 -8.95
CA PHE A 48 -0.60 2.49 -8.04
C PHE A 48 0.08 1.15 -7.83
N ILE A 49 0.73 1.00 -6.68
CA ILE A 49 1.53 -0.20 -6.35
C ILE A 49 0.71 -1.10 -5.46
N ASN A 50 0.55 -2.36 -5.86
CA ASN A 50 -0.08 -3.38 -5.03
C ASN A 50 0.96 -3.95 -4.04
N CYS A 51 0.61 -3.90 -2.76
CA CYS A 51 1.44 -4.33 -1.66
C CYS A 51 0.70 -5.39 -0.83
N VAL A 52 1.45 -6.32 -0.26
CA VAL A 52 0.95 -7.34 0.66
C VAL A 52 1.77 -7.27 1.95
N MET A 53 1.09 -7.24 3.08
CA MET A 53 1.69 -7.26 4.41
C MET A 53 1.17 -8.45 5.20
N TRP A 54 1.99 -8.97 6.10
CA TRP A 54 1.72 -10.23 6.80
C TRP A 54 1.88 -10.10 8.31
N ARG A 55 1.21 -10.99 9.05
CA ARG A 55 1.30 -11.15 10.52
C ARG A 55 1.00 -9.83 11.26
N GLN A 56 1.71 -9.56 12.35
CA GLN A 56 1.54 -8.37 13.18
C GLN A 56 1.60 -7.06 12.38
N ALA A 57 2.42 -6.99 11.33
CA ALA A 57 2.49 -5.79 10.51
C ALA A 57 1.15 -5.54 9.78
N ALA A 58 0.51 -6.60 9.26
CA ALA A 58 -0.81 -6.50 8.64
C ALA A 58 -1.87 -6.00 9.63
N GLU A 59 -1.87 -6.56 10.84
CA GLU A 59 -2.79 -6.15 11.92
C GLU A 59 -2.59 -4.68 12.30
N ASN A 60 -1.34 -4.25 12.53
CA ASN A 60 -1.00 -2.87 12.86
C ASN A 60 -1.43 -1.90 11.76
N LEU A 61 -1.18 -2.27 10.50
CA LEU A 61 -1.54 -1.45 9.34
C LEU A 61 -3.05 -1.21 9.28
N THR A 62 -3.86 -2.25 9.47
CA THR A 62 -5.33 -2.16 9.49
C THR A 62 -5.85 -1.40 10.72
N ASN A 63 -5.21 -1.54 11.89
CA ASN A 63 -5.68 -0.91 13.12
C ASN A 63 -5.42 0.61 13.16
N TRP A 64 -4.30 1.05 12.60
CA TRP A 64 -3.85 2.44 12.75
C TRP A 64 -3.97 3.30 11.49
N THR A 65 -4.28 2.69 10.34
CA THR A 65 -4.36 3.40 9.07
C THR A 65 -5.77 3.27 8.47
N LYS A 66 -6.26 4.36 7.89
CA LYS A 66 -7.55 4.40 7.18
C LYS A 66 -7.35 4.98 5.78
N ARG A 67 -8.33 4.81 4.90
CA ARG A 67 -8.34 5.42 3.57
C ARG A 67 -8.05 6.91 3.67
N ALA A 68 -7.10 7.37 2.85
CA ALA A 68 -6.64 8.76 2.87
C ALA A 68 -6.97 9.54 1.59
N ILE A 69 -7.50 8.86 0.56
CA ILE A 69 -7.93 9.43 -0.73
C ILE A 69 -9.43 9.20 -0.91
#